data_AF-A0A3D0J484-F1
#
_entry.id   AF-A0A3D0J484-F1
#
_cell.length_a   1.000
_cell.length_b   1.000
_cell.length_c   1.000
_cell.angle_alpha   90.00
_cell.angle_beta   90.00
_cell.angle_gamma   90.00
#
_symmetry.space_group_name_H-M   'P 1'
#
loop_
_entity.id
_entity.type
_entity.pdbx_description
1 polymer ?
#
loop_
_entity_poly.entity_id
_entity_poly.type
_entity_poly.pdbx_seq_one_letter_code
_entity_poly.pdbx_strand_id
1 'polypeptide(L)'
;MTPNRLFRHFLATTALLVSGCSVCWAGKEALVQQINSWGLPGWLVTMIIAMLPIFELRGAIPVAYQLLGIPIVPAVAFSVVGNLIPVVPILLFLGPVSGWLRKVPLFDRFFEWLFSRTRSRSDLVKKYEMVGLMLFVAVPLPVTGAWTGAVAAFLFGIKFWPALLFIGLGVLIAAGIVTALVLMGIWGAIIAGTVLSALAVSAAWGSFRKRKHV
;
A
#
# COMPACT_ATOMS: atom_id res chain seq x y z
N MET A 1 -36.72 29.83 -27.72
CA MET A 1 -35.84 30.02 -26.54
C MET A 1 -34.66 29.07 -26.66
N THR A 2 -33.47 29.58 -26.98
CA THR A 2 -32.24 28.78 -27.06
C THR A 2 -31.76 28.39 -25.65
N PRO A 3 -31.45 27.11 -25.37
CA PRO A 3 -30.93 26.71 -24.07
C PRO A 3 -29.65 27.48 -23.74
N ASN A 4 -29.55 28.03 -22.52
CA ASN A 4 -28.40 28.78 -22.04
C ASN A 4 -27.08 28.01 -22.26
N ARG A 5 -26.01 28.70 -22.70
CA ARG A 5 -24.66 28.11 -22.90
C ARG A 5 -24.20 27.28 -21.70
N LEU A 6 -24.55 27.70 -20.49
CA LEU A 6 -24.24 26.99 -19.24
C LEU A 6 -24.85 25.57 -19.20
N PHE A 7 -26.08 25.41 -19.67
CA PHE A 7 -26.77 24.11 -19.71
C PHE A 7 -26.17 23.18 -20.76
N ARG A 8 -25.74 23.72 -21.91
CA ARG A 8 -25.00 22.96 -22.92
C ARG A 8 -23.62 22.50 -22.42
N HIS A 9 -22.91 23.33 -21.66
CA HIS A 9 -21.65 22.91 -21.05
C HIS A 9 -21.84 21.86 -19.96
N PHE A 10 -22.89 21.96 -19.15
CA PHE A 10 -23.23 20.95 -18.13
C PHE A 10 -23.58 19.60 -18.76
N LEU A 11 -24.36 19.60 -19.85
CA LEU A 11 -24.68 18.37 -20.60
C LEU A 11 -23.46 17.79 -21.31
N ALA A 12 -22.56 18.63 -21.83
CA ALA A 12 -21.34 18.16 -22.47
C ALA A 12 -20.34 17.56 -21.46
N THR A 13 -20.18 18.15 -20.27
CA THR A 13 -19.31 17.62 -19.21
C THR A 13 -19.85 16.34 -18.59
N THR A 14 -21.17 16.25 -18.39
CA THR A 14 -21.81 15.00 -17.94
C THR A 14 -21.73 13.91 -19.00
N ALA A 15 -21.93 14.22 -20.29
CA ALA A 15 -21.75 13.26 -21.37
C ALA A 15 -20.28 12.78 -21.51
N LEU A 16 -19.29 13.66 -21.34
CA LEU A 16 -17.87 13.29 -21.33
C LEU A 16 -17.49 12.39 -20.14
N LEU A 17 -18.05 12.66 -18.96
CA LEU A 17 -17.87 11.80 -17.77
C LEU A 17 -18.54 10.43 -17.94
N VAL A 18 -19.73 10.39 -18.54
CA VAL A 18 -20.46 9.14 -18.81
C VAL A 18 -19.80 8.31 -19.92
N SER A 19 -19.31 8.94 -20.97
CA SER A 19 -18.61 8.27 -22.07
C SER A 19 -17.20 7.76 -21.67
N GLY A 20 -16.49 8.48 -20.79
CA GLY A 20 -15.28 7.97 -20.13
C GLY A 20 -15.56 6.77 -19.21
N CYS A 21 -16.77 6.70 -18.64
CA CYS A 21 -17.26 5.53 -17.90
C CYS A 21 -17.33 4.31 -18.83
N SER A 22 -17.98 4.42 -20.00
CA SER A 22 -18.18 3.28 -20.92
C SER A 22 -16.89 2.59 -21.39
N VAL A 23 -15.82 3.36 -21.65
CA VAL A 23 -14.51 2.81 -22.05
C VAL A 23 -13.81 2.13 -20.86
N CYS A 24 -13.92 2.71 -19.66
CA CYS A 24 -13.38 2.13 -18.43
C CYS A 24 -14.11 0.83 -18.05
N TRP A 25 -15.42 0.76 -18.29
CA TRP A 25 -16.23 -0.45 -18.08
C TRP A 25 -15.89 -1.57 -19.08
N ALA A 26 -15.71 -1.26 -20.36
CA ALA A 26 -15.31 -2.26 -21.36
C ALA A 26 -13.96 -2.94 -21.01
N GLY A 27 -13.00 -2.18 -20.46
CA GLY A 27 -11.73 -2.71 -20.00
C GLY A 27 -11.84 -3.62 -18.76
N LYS A 28 -12.80 -3.34 -17.85
CA LYS A 28 -13.06 -4.18 -16.68
C LYS A 28 -13.57 -5.56 -17.08
N GLU A 29 -14.53 -5.61 -17.99
CA GLU A 29 -15.13 -6.87 -18.46
C GLU A 29 -14.08 -7.75 -19.14
N ALA A 30 -13.21 -7.18 -19.97
CA ALA A 30 -12.11 -7.91 -20.59
C ALA A 30 -11.14 -8.50 -19.56
N LEU A 31 -10.78 -7.74 -18.52
CA LEU A 31 -9.89 -8.21 -17.45
C LEU A 31 -10.52 -9.34 -16.64
N VAL A 32 -11.79 -9.23 -16.27
CA VAL A 32 -12.54 -10.26 -15.54
C VAL A 32 -12.65 -11.54 -16.38
N GLN A 33 -12.96 -11.41 -17.67
CA GLN A 33 -13.00 -12.54 -18.60
C GLN A 33 -11.63 -13.22 -18.73
N GLN A 34 -10.55 -12.44 -18.81
CA GLN A 34 -9.20 -12.98 -18.87
C GLN A 34 -8.82 -13.73 -17.58
N ILE A 35 -9.15 -13.18 -16.41
CA ILE A 35 -8.92 -13.85 -15.13
C ILE A 35 -9.71 -15.16 -15.04
N ASN A 36 -10.98 -15.14 -15.45
CA ASN A 36 -11.82 -16.34 -15.50
C ASN A 36 -11.28 -17.37 -16.50
N SER A 37 -10.66 -16.95 -17.61
CA SER A 37 -10.03 -17.85 -18.58
C SER A 37 -8.84 -18.63 -17.99
N TRP A 38 -8.19 -18.09 -16.97
CA TRP A 38 -7.13 -18.79 -16.22
C TRP A 38 -7.68 -19.81 -15.21
N GLY A 39 -9.01 -19.86 -15.03
CA GLY A 39 -9.66 -20.78 -14.09
C GLY A 39 -9.39 -20.48 -12.62
N LEU A 40 -8.85 -19.30 -12.29
CA LEU A 40 -8.51 -18.91 -10.92
C LEU A 40 -9.71 -18.29 -10.22
N PRO A 41 -10.04 -18.71 -8.99
CA PRO A 41 -11.13 -18.10 -8.23
C PRO A 41 -10.75 -16.69 -7.75
N GLY A 42 -11.72 -15.78 -7.70
CA GLY A 42 -11.48 -14.37 -7.38
C GLY A 42 -10.82 -14.12 -6.01
N TRP A 43 -11.08 -14.98 -5.02
CA TRP A 43 -10.42 -14.90 -3.70
C TRP A 43 -8.91 -15.13 -3.80
N LEU A 44 -8.47 -16.05 -4.67
CA LEU A 44 -7.06 -16.38 -4.86
C LEU A 44 -6.35 -15.24 -5.62
N VAL A 45 -6.99 -14.71 -6.64
CA VAL A 45 -6.49 -13.53 -7.38
C VAL A 45 -6.33 -12.34 -6.43
N THR A 46 -7.31 -12.11 -5.56
CA THR A 46 -7.24 -11.08 -4.52
C THR A 46 -6.03 -11.28 -3.61
N MET A 47 -5.82 -12.51 -3.13
CA MET A 47 -4.66 -12.83 -2.29
C MET A 47 -3.33 -12.62 -3.03
N ILE A 48 -3.23 -13.04 -4.30
CA ILE A 48 -2.01 -12.86 -5.12
C ILE A 48 -1.71 -11.37 -5.30
N ILE A 49 -2.71 -10.55 -5.64
CA ILE A 49 -2.53 -9.10 -5.76
C ILE A 49 -2.07 -8.49 -4.43
N ALA A 50 -2.65 -8.95 -3.32
CA ALA A 50 -2.26 -8.50 -1.99
C ALA A 50 -0.85 -8.94 -1.57
N MET A 51 -0.34 -10.02 -2.16
CA MET A 51 1.04 -10.46 -2.00
C MET A 51 2.02 -9.62 -2.82
N LEU A 52 1.63 -9.05 -3.96
CA LEU A 52 2.57 -8.33 -4.81
C LEU A 52 3.11 -7.08 -4.11
N PRO A 53 4.43 -6.81 -4.19
CA PRO A 53 4.98 -5.55 -3.72
C PRO A 53 4.34 -4.40 -4.51
N ILE A 54 4.27 -3.21 -3.91
CA ILE A 54 3.61 -2.00 -4.47
C ILE A 54 2.09 -2.06 -4.42
N PHE A 55 1.47 -3.13 -4.96
CA PHE A 55 0.01 -3.27 -4.95
C PHE A 55 -0.50 -3.55 -3.54
N GLU A 56 -0.05 -4.67 -2.95
CA GLU A 56 -0.39 -5.06 -1.59
C GLU A 56 -1.91 -4.93 -1.29
N LEU A 57 -2.29 -4.76 -0.01
CA LEU A 57 -3.70 -4.59 0.38
C LEU A 57 -4.40 -3.40 -0.29
N ARG A 58 -3.69 -2.29 -0.55
CA ARG A 58 -4.29 -1.06 -1.11
C ARG A 58 -4.72 -1.20 -2.56
N GLY A 59 -4.10 -2.10 -3.33
CA GLY A 59 -4.55 -2.50 -4.66
C GLY A 59 -5.56 -3.64 -4.61
N ALA A 60 -5.38 -4.60 -3.71
CA ALA A 60 -6.22 -5.79 -3.63
C ALA A 60 -7.68 -5.48 -3.25
N ILE A 61 -7.93 -4.61 -2.27
CA ILE A 61 -9.31 -4.28 -1.84
C ILE A 61 -10.12 -3.63 -2.98
N PRO A 62 -9.64 -2.54 -3.64
CA PRO A 62 -10.35 -1.97 -4.78
C PRO A 62 -10.57 -2.97 -5.92
N VAL A 63 -9.58 -3.81 -6.24
CA VAL A 63 -9.71 -4.79 -7.32
C VAL A 63 -10.75 -5.86 -6.96
N ALA A 64 -10.67 -6.42 -5.77
CA ALA A 64 -11.62 -7.44 -5.32
C ALA A 64 -13.06 -6.93 -5.30
N TYR A 65 -13.29 -5.74 -4.75
CA TYR A 65 -14.63 -5.18 -4.61
C TYR A 65 -15.18 -4.61 -5.92
N GLN A 66 -14.40 -3.81 -6.66
CA GLN A 66 -14.89 -3.05 -7.80
C GLN A 66 -14.72 -3.77 -9.15
N LEU A 67 -13.76 -4.69 -9.27
CA LEU A 67 -13.50 -5.41 -10.52
C LEU A 67 -13.97 -6.86 -10.44
N LEU A 68 -13.67 -7.57 -9.35
CA LEU A 68 -14.05 -8.99 -9.19
C LEU A 68 -15.46 -9.17 -8.59
N GLY A 69 -16.12 -8.09 -8.17
CA GLY A 69 -17.48 -8.14 -7.59
C GLY A 69 -17.57 -8.89 -6.26
N ILE A 70 -16.45 -9.11 -5.58
CA ILE A 70 -16.42 -9.79 -4.28
C ILE A 70 -17.01 -8.84 -3.22
N PRO A 71 -17.95 -9.29 -2.36
CA PRO A 71 -18.47 -8.47 -1.29
C PRO A 71 -17.34 -7.90 -0.41
N ILE A 72 -17.53 -6.70 0.13
CA ILE A 72 -16.43 -5.94 0.76
C ILE A 72 -15.77 -6.68 1.94
N VAL A 73 -16.55 -7.39 2.74
CA VAL A 73 -16.03 -8.14 3.91
C VAL A 73 -15.06 -9.26 3.49
N PRO A 74 -15.45 -10.22 2.61
CA PRO A 74 -14.51 -11.22 2.11
C PRO A 74 -13.36 -10.60 1.31
N ALA A 75 -13.59 -9.54 0.54
CA ALA A 75 -12.53 -8.83 -0.18
C ALA A 75 -11.43 -8.32 0.78
N VAL A 76 -11.83 -7.72 1.91
CA VAL A 76 -10.90 -7.27 2.96
C VAL A 76 -10.20 -8.46 3.61
N ALA A 77 -10.93 -9.52 3.98
CA ALA A 77 -10.35 -10.70 4.61
C ALA A 77 -9.25 -11.35 3.75
N PHE A 78 -9.54 -11.61 2.47
CA PHE A 78 -8.57 -12.18 1.54
C PHE A 78 -7.39 -11.24 1.29
N SER A 79 -7.63 -9.93 1.23
CA SER A 79 -6.56 -8.94 1.08
C SER A 79 -5.62 -8.90 2.29
N VAL A 80 -6.15 -8.97 3.52
CA VAL A 80 -5.35 -9.00 4.75
C VAL A 80 -4.52 -10.28 4.81
N VAL A 81 -5.14 -11.44 4.58
CA VAL A 81 -4.44 -12.72 4.60
C VAL A 81 -3.35 -12.77 3.53
N GLY A 82 -3.68 -12.39 2.28
CA GLY A 82 -2.72 -12.31 1.19
C GLY A 82 -1.55 -11.37 1.49
N ASN A 83 -1.82 -10.24 2.14
CA ASN A 83 -0.77 -9.25 2.45
C ASN A 83 0.18 -9.68 3.58
N LEU A 84 -0.29 -10.50 4.53
CA LEU A 84 0.56 -11.03 5.61
C LEU A 84 1.41 -12.22 5.19
N ILE A 85 1.01 -12.95 4.14
CA ILE A 85 1.78 -14.08 3.61
C ILE A 85 3.21 -13.72 3.24
N PRO A 86 3.53 -12.63 2.51
CA PRO A 86 4.92 -12.26 2.23
C PRO A 86 5.67 -11.69 3.44
N VAL A 87 4.97 -11.15 4.45
CA VAL A 87 5.61 -10.60 5.66
C VAL A 87 6.34 -11.69 6.44
N VAL A 88 5.72 -12.85 6.60
CA VAL A 88 6.30 -13.98 7.35
C VAL A 88 7.67 -14.42 6.79
N PRO A 89 7.82 -14.80 5.50
CA PRO A 89 9.11 -15.17 4.95
C PRO A 89 10.11 -14.00 4.96
N ILE A 90 9.68 -12.75 4.75
CA ILE A 90 10.58 -11.60 4.83
C ILE A 90 11.19 -11.50 6.23
N LEU A 91 10.37 -11.55 7.28
CA LEU A 91 10.84 -11.47 8.67
C LEU A 91 11.70 -12.68 9.07
N LEU A 92 11.40 -13.88 8.57
CA LEU A 92 12.15 -15.11 8.91
C LEU A 92 13.48 -15.21 8.15
N PHE A 93 13.50 -14.90 6.86
CA PHE A 93 14.65 -15.16 6.00
C PHE A 93 15.63 -13.99 5.92
N LEU A 94 15.23 -12.75 6.21
CA LEU A 94 16.17 -11.62 6.19
C LEU A 94 17.34 -11.79 7.17
N GLY A 95 17.09 -12.35 8.35
CA GLY A 95 18.14 -12.68 9.32
C GLY A 95 19.19 -13.66 8.75
N PRO A 96 18.80 -14.90 8.40
CA PRO A 96 19.71 -15.88 7.78
C PRO A 96 20.41 -15.37 6.52
N VAL A 97 19.69 -14.68 5.62
CA VAL A 97 20.25 -14.10 4.40
C VAL A 97 21.30 -13.04 4.74
N SER A 98 21.04 -12.19 5.73
CA SER A 98 22.04 -11.21 6.18
C SER A 98 23.30 -11.87 6.71
N GLY A 99 23.18 -12.94 7.50
CA GLY A 99 24.33 -13.72 7.98
C GLY A 99 25.16 -14.33 6.85
N TRP A 100 24.50 -14.78 5.78
CA TRP A 100 25.18 -15.24 4.57
C TRP A 100 25.85 -14.09 3.80
N LEU A 101 25.17 -12.95 3.63
CA LEU A 101 25.71 -11.76 2.94
C LEU A 101 26.94 -11.18 3.66
N ARG A 102 26.99 -11.27 4.99
CA ARG A 102 28.14 -10.82 5.80
C ARG A 102 29.44 -11.57 5.50
N LYS A 103 29.41 -12.68 4.75
CA LYS A 103 30.64 -13.31 4.22
C LYS A 103 31.38 -12.41 3.22
N VAL A 104 30.71 -11.40 2.66
CA VAL A 104 31.30 -10.40 1.77
C VAL A 104 31.69 -9.16 2.58
N PRO A 105 32.96 -8.70 2.53
CA PRO A 105 33.46 -7.60 3.37
C PRO A 105 32.68 -6.28 3.24
N LEU A 106 32.14 -6.00 2.04
CA LEU A 106 31.31 -4.83 1.79
C LEU A 106 30.01 -4.86 2.60
N PHE A 107 29.31 -6.00 2.59
CA PHE A 107 28.06 -6.18 3.32
C PHE A 107 28.29 -6.32 4.81
N ASP A 108 29.41 -6.91 5.24
CA ASP A 108 29.76 -6.99 6.65
C ASP A 108 29.88 -5.59 7.26
N ARG A 109 30.63 -4.68 6.62
CA ARG A 109 30.73 -3.28 7.06
C ARG A 109 29.37 -2.57 7.09
N PHE A 110 28.51 -2.81 6.10
CA PHE A 110 27.16 -2.25 6.05
C PHE A 110 26.31 -2.74 7.23
N PHE A 111 26.25 -4.05 7.47
CA PHE A 111 25.48 -4.63 8.57
C PHE A 111 26.06 -4.27 9.94
N GLU A 112 27.38 -4.21 10.08
CA GLU A 112 28.05 -3.75 11.31
C GLU A 112 27.67 -2.29 11.63
N TRP A 113 27.75 -1.41 10.63
CA TRP A 113 27.31 -0.01 10.76
C TRP A 113 25.81 0.10 11.07
N LEU A 114 24.98 -0.74 10.45
CA LEU A 114 23.53 -0.74 10.63
C LEU A 114 23.15 -1.21 12.04
N PHE A 115 23.64 -2.38 12.46
CA PHE A 115 23.29 -2.97 13.76
C PHE A 115 23.97 -2.30 14.95
N SER A 116 25.14 -1.66 14.77
CA SER A 116 25.75 -0.85 15.83
C SER A 116 24.90 0.37 16.20
N ARG A 117 24.10 0.91 15.28
CA ARG A 117 23.12 1.98 15.56
C ARG A 117 21.90 1.49 16.36
N THR A 118 21.58 0.21 16.28
CA THR A 118 20.39 -0.42 16.88
C THR A 118 20.69 -1.20 18.16
N ARG A 119 21.96 -1.55 18.44
CA ARG A 119 22.35 -2.15 19.72
C ARG A 119 22.15 -1.16 20.88
N SER A 120 21.67 -1.70 22.01
CA SER A 120 21.45 -1.01 23.29
C SER A 120 20.48 0.19 23.30
N ARG A 121 19.30 0.04 22.70
CA ARG A 121 18.18 0.98 22.91
C ARG A 121 17.36 0.60 24.15
N SER A 122 16.92 1.60 24.92
CA SER A 122 16.04 1.40 26.07
C SER A 122 14.70 0.79 25.64
N ASP A 123 14.00 0.13 26.55
CA ASP A 123 12.70 -0.50 26.22
C ASP A 123 11.65 0.51 25.78
N LEU A 124 11.76 1.75 26.27
CA LEU A 124 10.94 2.87 25.80
C LEU A 124 11.14 3.11 24.30
N VAL A 125 12.39 3.16 23.82
CA VAL A 125 12.71 3.35 22.40
C VAL A 125 12.18 2.19 21.56
N LYS A 126 12.33 0.94 22.01
CA LYS A 126 11.76 -0.23 21.31
C LYS A 126 10.25 -0.14 21.17
N LYS A 127 9.54 0.36 22.20
CA LYS A 127 8.09 0.56 22.13
C LYS A 127 7.73 1.59 21.07
N TYR A 128 8.47 2.70 20.99
CA TYR A 128 8.26 3.70 19.94
C TYR A 128 8.62 3.19 18.55
N GLU A 129 9.65 2.35 18.40
CA GLU A 129 9.97 1.69 17.12
C GLU A 129 8.83 0.80 16.65
N MET A 130 8.23 0.00 17.54
CA MET A 130 7.08 -0.86 17.23
C MET A 130 5.84 -0.05 16.86
N VAL A 131 5.50 0.99 17.63
CA VAL A 131 4.37 1.87 17.33
C VAL A 131 4.62 2.63 16.02
N GLY A 132 5.83 3.14 15.81
CA GLY A 132 6.23 3.81 14.58
C GLY A 132 6.12 2.88 13.36
N LEU A 133 6.52 1.61 13.50
CA LEU A 133 6.36 0.59 12.47
C LEU A 133 4.88 0.36 12.14
N MET A 134 4.03 0.19 13.16
CA MET A 134 2.58 0.02 12.94
C MET A 134 1.98 1.22 12.23
N LEU A 135 2.29 2.46 12.66
CA LEU A 135 1.80 3.68 12.03
C LEU A 135 2.32 3.83 10.59
N PHE A 136 3.58 3.45 10.34
CA PHE A 136 4.16 3.43 9.01
C PHE A 136 3.38 2.49 8.07
N VAL A 137 3.05 1.29 8.53
CA VAL A 137 2.25 0.32 7.75
C VAL A 137 0.79 0.76 7.60
N ALA A 138 0.23 1.40 8.62
CA ALA A 138 -1.16 1.83 8.67
C ALA A 138 -1.53 2.89 7.64
N VAL A 139 -0.56 3.74 7.28
CA VAL A 139 -0.76 4.80 6.29
C VAL A 139 -0.79 4.17 4.89
N PRO A 140 -1.92 4.19 4.15
CA PRO A 140 -2.04 3.52 2.85
C PRO A 140 -1.49 4.40 1.72
N LEU A 141 -0.24 4.83 1.84
CA LEU A 141 0.48 5.56 0.80
C LEU A 141 1.20 4.57 -0.13
N PRO A 142 1.62 5.02 -1.33
CA PRO A 142 2.59 4.28 -2.11
C PRO A 142 3.90 4.16 -1.30
N VAL A 143 4.57 3.00 -1.41
CA VAL A 143 5.87 2.70 -0.78
C VAL A 143 5.81 2.43 0.75
N THR A 144 4.81 2.90 1.47
CA THR A 144 4.51 2.39 2.82
C THR A 144 3.79 1.06 2.70
N GLY A 145 3.83 0.20 3.72
CA GLY A 145 3.11 -1.08 3.66
C GLY A 145 3.77 -2.21 4.42
N ALA A 146 3.18 -3.39 4.34
CA ALA A 146 3.64 -4.55 5.10
C ALA A 146 4.97 -5.08 4.55
N TRP A 147 5.18 -5.03 3.23
CA TRP A 147 6.46 -5.37 2.60
C TRP A 147 7.60 -4.50 3.12
N THR A 148 7.46 -3.17 2.98
CA THR A 148 8.49 -2.23 3.43
C THR A 148 8.58 -2.16 4.95
N GLY A 149 7.47 -2.38 5.66
CA GLY A 149 7.43 -2.54 7.10
C GLY A 149 8.20 -3.77 7.59
N ALA A 150 8.09 -4.90 6.92
CA ALA A 150 8.86 -6.11 7.26
C ALA A 150 10.37 -5.90 7.06
N VAL A 151 10.76 -5.20 6.00
CA VAL A 151 12.15 -4.77 5.80
C VAL A 151 12.56 -3.78 6.90
N ALA A 152 11.76 -2.78 7.22
CA ALA A 152 12.05 -1.82 8.27
C ALA A 152 12.19 -2.49 9.66
N ALA A 153 11.35 -3.47 9.97
CA ALA A 153 11.42 -4.25 11.19
C ALA A 153 12.75 -4.99 11.32
N PHE A 154 13.24 -5.56 10.20
CA PHE A 154 14.57 -6.17 10.15
C PHE A 154 15.68 -5.13 10.34
N LEU A 155 15.61 -3.97 9.68
CA LEU A 155 16.60 -2.90 9.84
C LEU A 155 16.66 -2.36 11.29
N PHE A 156 15.51 -2.30 11.97
CA PHE A 156 15.41 -1.90 13.37
C PHE A 156 15.69 -3.05 14.35
N GLY A 157 16.00 -4.26 13.87
CA GLY A 157 16.29 -5.41 14.73
C GLY A 157 15.11 -5.82 15.62
N ILE A 158 13.88 -5.56 15.18
CA ILE A 158 12.67 -5.93 15.92
C ILE A 158 12.50 -7.45 15.82
N LYS A 159 12.21 -8.10 16.95
CA LYS A 159 11.97 -9.54 17.01
C LYS A 159 10.76 -9.94 16.14
N PHE A 160 10.79 -11.17 15.61
CA PHE A 160 9.76 -11.70 14.71
C PHE A 160 8.32 -11.50 15.22
N TRP A 161 8.00 -11.96 16.44
CA TRP A 161 6.63 -11.91 16.96
C TRP A 161 6.10 -10.48 17.15
N PRO A 162 6.83 -9.56 17.81
CA PRO A 162 6.42 -8.16 17.86
C PRO A 162 6.32 -7.52 16.47
N ALA A 163 7.27 -7.77 15.56
CA ALA A 163 7.23 -7.22 14.21
C ALA A 163 5.96 -7.68 13.47
N LEU A 164 5.68 -8.98 13.48
CA LEU A 164 4.50 -9.55 12.83
C LEU A 164 3.20 -8.97 13.42
N LEU A 165 3.12 -8.84 14.75
CA LEU A 165 1.96 -8.26 15.42
C LEU A 165 1.73 -6.80 15.02
N PHE A 166 2.74 -5.94 15.11
CA PHE A 166 2.60 -4.51 14.83
C PHE A 166 2.42 -4.22 13.34
N ILE A 167 3.04 -5.02 12.44
CA ILE A 167 2.75 -4.97 11.01
C ILE A 167 1.30 -5.39 10.76
N GLY A 168 0.83 -6.48 11.38
CA GLY A 168 -0.56 -6.94 11.28
C GLY A 168 -1.57 -5.90 11.72
N LEU A 169 -1.33 -5.25 12.87
CA LEU A 169 -2.18 -4.15 13.34
C LEU A 169 -2.18 -2.97 12.36
N GLY A 170 -1.02 -2.63 11.79
CA GLY A 170 -0.93 -1.61 10.75
C GLY A 170 -1.75 -1.99 9.51
N VAL A 171 -1.65 -3.24 9.04
CA VAL A 171 -2.43 -3.76 7.90
C VAL A 171 -3.94 -3.67 8.16
N LEU A 172 -4.40 -3.96 9.38
CA LEU A 172 -5.81 -3.85 9.75
C LEU A 172 -6.29 -2.38 9.74
N ILE A 173 -5.48 -1.45 10.23
CA ILE A 173 -5.80 -0.02 10.17
C ILE A 173 -5.85 0.45 8.71
N ALA A 174 -4.86 0.06 7.90
CA ALA A 174 -4.83 0.35 6.47
C ALA A 174 -6.06 -0.24 5.76
N ALA A 175 -6.49 -1.45 6.12
CA ALA A 175 -7.70 -2.08 5.61
C ALA A 175 -8.95 -1.23 5.88
N GLY A 176 -9.09 -0.70 7.10
CA GLY A 176 -10.18 0.21 7.46
C GLY A 176 -10.17 1.48 6.61
N ILE A 177 -9.01 2.13 6.48
CA ILE A 177 -8.87 3.38 5.71
C ILE A 177 -9.16 3.14 4.22
N VAL A 178 -8.53 2.13 3.62
CA VAL A 178 -8.73 1.80 2.19
C VAL A 178 -10.18 1.41 1.93
N THR A 179 -10.80 0.62 2.81
CA THR A 179 -12.21 0.25 2.69
C THR A 179 -13.11 1.48 2.73
N ALA A 180 -12.89 2.40 3.67
CA ALA A 180 -13.64 3.64 3.74
C ALA A 180 -13.51 4.46 2.44
N LEU A 181 -12.28 4.63 1.93
CA LEU A 181 -12.03 5.34 0.67
C LEU A 181 -12.73 4.66 -0.53
N VAL A 182 -12.71 3.33 -0.60
CA VAL A 182 -13.36 2.56 -1.65
C VAL A 182 -14.88 2.72 -1.61
N LEU A 183 -15.49 2.64 -0.42
CA LEU A 183 -16.94 2.79 -0.25
C LEU A 183 -17.44 4.22 -0.54
N MET A 184 -16.57 5.23 -0.40
CA MET A 184 -16.87 6.62 -0.79
C MET A 184 -16.85 6.83 -2.32
N GLY A 185 -16.43 5.84 -3.11
CA GLY A 185 -16.41 5.91 -4.57
C GLY A 185 -15.55 7.06 -5.10
N ILE A 186 -16.14 7.89 -5.97
CA ILE A 186 -15.43 9.02 -6.61
C ILE A 186 -14.88 10.03 -5.58
N TRP A 187 -15.59 10.24 -4.47
CA TRP A 187 -15.14 11.15 -3.42
C TRP A 187 -13.89 10.63 -2.72
N GLY A 188 -13.81 9.32 -2.48
CA GLY A 188 -12.62 8.70 -1.93
C GLY A 188 -11.41 8.87 -2.85
N ALA A 189 -11.61 8.72 -4.17
CA ALA A 189 -10.56 8.94 -5.16
C ALA A 189 -10.08 10.41 -5.19
N ILE A 190 -11.00 11.38 -5.09
CA ILE A 190 -10.67 12.81 -5.02
C ILE A 190 -9.86 13.12 -3.75
N ILE A 191 -10.30 12.62 -2.59
CA ILE A 191 -9.59 12.81 -1.32
C ILE A 191 -8.17 12.22 -1.38
N ALA A 192 -8.03 10.98 -1.84
CA ALA A 192 -6.71 10.36 -1.98
C ALA A 192 -5.81 11.15 -2.95
N GLY A 193 -6.34 11.56 -4.11
CA GLY A 193 -5.60 12.33 -5.11
C GLY A 193 -5.14 13.69 -4.62
N THR A 194 -6.02 14.42 -3.90
CA THR A 194 -5.68 15.73 -3.32
C THR A 194 -4.62 15.63 -2.23
N VAL A 195 -4.74 14.65 -1.31
CA VAL A 195 -3.74 14.40 -0.27
C VAL A 195 -2.38 14.05 -0.89
N LEU A 196 -2.34 13.14 -1.85
CA LEU A 196 -1.10 12.76 -2.54
C LEU A 196 -0.45 13.95 -3.26
N SER A 197 -1.25 14.76 -3.94
CA SER A 197 -0.76 15.95 -4.65
C SER A 197 -0.18 16.98 -3.69
N ALA A 198 -0.86 17.25 -2.56
CA ALA A 198 -0.38 18.17 -1.54
C ALA A 198 0.94 17.70 -0.91
N LEU A 199 1.08 16.39 -0.65
CA LEU A 199 2.32 15.80 -0.15
C LEU A 199 3.46 15.94 -1.17
N ALA A 200 3.21 15.65 -2.45
CA ALA A 200 4.20 15.80 -3.51
C ALA A 200 4.68 17.25 -3.68
N VAL A 201 3.75 18.21 -3.69
CA VAL A 201 4.07 19.65 -3.76
C VAL A 201 4.89 20.09 -2.55
N SER A 202 4.51 19.65 -1.34
CA SER A 202 5.23 19.99 -0.11
C SER A 202 6.67 19.46 -0.12
N ALA A 203 6.88 18.22 -0.58
CA ALA A 203 8.20 17.61 -0.71
C ALA A 203 9.08 18.32 -1.77
N ALA A 204 8.50 18.68 -2.92
CA ALA A 204 9.19 19.43 -3.97
C ALA A 204 9.59 20.84 -3.50
N TRP A 205 8.67 21.54 -2.80
CA TRP A 205 8.92 22.87 -2.24
C TRP A 205 10.03 22.86 -1.20
N GLY A 206 10.03 21.88 -0.28
CA GLY A 206 11.08 21.72 0.72
C GLY A 206 12.47 21.50 0.10
N SER A 207 12.55 20.73 -0.99
CA SER A 207 13.79 20.50 -1.73
C SER A 207 14.28 21.76 -2.44
N PHE A 208 13.38 22.54 -3.03
CA PHE A 208 13.72 23.81 -3.67
C PHE A 208 14.23 24.85 -2.66
N ARG A 209 13.60 24.94 -1.47
CA ARG A 209 14.05 25.86 -0.42
C ARG A 209 15.45 25.54 0.10
N LYS A 210 15.80 24.26 0.26
CA LYS A 210 17.16 23.85 0.67
C LYS A 210 18.23 24.23 -0.35
N ARG A 211 17.94 24.22 -1.66
CA ARG A 211 18.88 24.64 -2.72
C ARG A 211 19.16 26.15 -2.76
N LYS A 212 18.29 26.99 -2.21
CA LYS A 212 18.50 28.46 -2.15
C LYS A 212 19.40 28.90 -0.99
N HIS A 213 19.74 28.00 -0.07
CA HIS A 213 20.55 28.28 1.12
C HIS A 213 21.87 27.50 1.15
N VAL A 214 22.29 26.94 0.01
CA VAL A 214 23.61 26.34 -0.24
C VAL A 214 24.24 27.12 -1.39
#